data_AF-A0A6A6EF80-F1
#
_entry.id   AF-A0A6A6EF80-F1
#
_cell.length_a   1.000
_cell.length_b   1.000
_cell.length_c   1.000
_cell.angle_alpha   90.00
_cell.angle_beta   90.00
_cell.angle_gamma   90.00
#
_symmetry.space_group_name_H-M   'P 1'
#
loop_
_entity.id
_entity.type
_entity.pdbx_description
1 polymer ?
#
loop_
_entity_poly.entity_id
_entity_poly.type
_entity_poly.pdbx_seq_one_letter_code
_entity_poly.pdbx_strand_id
1 'polypeptide(L)'
;MTCNSHHASGGLYPIPRPALSSRCIDGAEKEQKAVRVLLIVSQNSPYWSQSWLSTEDVFPVALKAIRQAGLIGKGETELPLRLLVKQKWPLRVLIVFDISNNSYNAELGHLPEHNNLPVLVIHFSTKGVLS
;
A
#
# COMPACT_ATOMS: atom_id res chain seq x y z
N MET A 1 18.06 17.48 -27.01
CA MET A 1 17.85 17.33 -28.46
C MET A 1 16.98 18.48 -28.92
N THR A 2 17.56 19.39 -29.70
CA THR A 2 17.02 20.70 -30.08
C THR A 2 16.29 20.62 -31.42
N CYS A 3 15.04 21.07 -31.48
CA CYS A 3 14.31 21.25 -32.73
C CYS A 3 14.44 22.70 -33.20
N ASN A 4 15.19 22.90 -34.29
CA ASN A 4 15.32 24.17 -35.00
C ASN A 4 14.00 24.59 -35.66
N SER A 5 13.63 25.86 -35.51
CA SER A 5 12.57 26.51 -36.30
C SER A 5 13.21 27.44 -37.33
N HIS A 6 13.11 27.07 -38.60
CA HIS A 6 13.43 27.94 -39.74
C HIS A 6 12.33 28.98 -39.94
N HIS A 7 12.76 30.20 -40.23
CA HIS A 7 11.96 31.33 -40.70
C HIS A 7 11.35 31.04 -42.09
N ALA A 8 10.06 31.27 -42.26
CA ALA A 8 9.43 31.50 -43.56
C ALA A 8 8.43 32.65 -43.44
N SER A 9 8.71 33.71 -44.17
CA SER A 9 7.89 34.93 -44.29
C SER A 9 6.79 34.72 -45.34
N GLY A 10 5.55 35.15 -45.04
CA GLY A 10 4.52 35.32 -46.06
C GLY A 10 3.08 35.16 -45.58
N GLY A 11 2.36 36.29 -45.47
CA GLY A 11 0.95 36.45 -45.83
C GLY A 11 -0.16 35.75 -45.02
N LEU A 12 -1.15 36.57 -44.63
CA LEU A 12 -2.51 36.25 -44.16
C LEU A 12 -2.72 36.00 -42.64
N TYR A 13 -3.73 36.69 -42.14
CA TYR A 13 -4.23 36.81 -40.77
C TYR A 13 -4.10 35.54 -39.89
N PRO A 14 -3.74 35.67 -38.59
CA PRO A 14 -3.70 34.53 -37.69
C PRO A 14 -5.13 34.09 -37.36
N ILE A 15 -5.50 32.89 -37.83
CA ILE A 15 -6.64 32.14 -37.30
C ILE A 15 -6.30 31.78 -35.84
N PRO A 16 -7.12 32.13 -34.84
CA PRO A 16 -6.89 31.66 -33.48
C PRO A 16 -7.04 30.15 -33.46
N ARG A 17 -5.92 29.42 -33.28
CA ARG A 17 -6.00 28.01 -32.91
C ARG A 17 -6.69 27.94 -31.55
N PRO A 18 -7.73 27.11 -31.37
CA PRO A 18 -8.21 26.82 -30.03
C PRO A 18 -7.02 26.30 -29.23
N ALA A 19 -6.77 26.93 -28.08
CA ALA A 19 -5.79 26.44 -27.13
C ALA A 19 -6.14 24.98 -26.87
N LEU A 20 -5.25 24.07 -27.30
CA LEU A 20 -5.19 22.72 -26.76
C LEU A 20 -4.89 22.92 -25.28
N SER A 21 -5.95 23.06 -24.49
CA SER A 21 -5.95 22.85 -23.06
C SER A 21 -5.49 21.42 -22.91
N SER A 22 -4.18 21.27 -22.74
CA SER A 22 -3.59 20.08 -22.16
C SER A 22 -4.29 19.93 -20.82
N ARG A 23 -5.33 19.11 -20.80
CA ARG A 23 -5.77 18.42 -19.59
C ARG A 23 -4.53 17.68 -19.13
N CYS A 24 -3.74 18.33 -18.27
CA CYS A 24 -3.01 17.63 -17.23
C CYS A 24 -4.11 16.84 -16.53
N ILE A 25 -4.25 15.57 -16.90
CA ILE A 25 -4.91 14.63 -16.00
C ILE A 25 -3.89 14.54 -14.89
N ASP A 26 -4.09 15.38 -13.88
CA ASP A 26 -3.47 15.21 -12.59
C ASP A 26 -3.76 13.76 -12.20
N GLY A 27 -2.72 12.93 -12.28
CA GLY A 27 -2.74 11.64 -11.63
C GLY A 27 -2.83 11.95 -10.16
N ALA A 28 -4.06 12.15 -9.66
CA ALA A 28 -4.33 12.25 -8.25
C ALA A 28 -3.85 10.92 -7.66
N GLU A 29 -2.64 10.92 -7.11
CA GLU A 29 -2.12 9.81 -6.34
C GLU A 29 -3.17 9.53 -5.28
N LYS A 30 -3.83 8.38 -5.40
CA LYS A 30 -4.90 7.99 -4.49
C LYS A 30 -4.21 7.63 -3.18
N GLU A 31 -4.15 8.62 -2.27
CA GLU A 31 -3.54 8.49 -0.95
C GLU A 31 -3.96 7.18 -0.28
N GLN A 32 -2.98 6.42 0.19
CA GLN A 32 -3.25 5.15 0.85
C GLN A 32 -3.95 5.39 2.19
N LYS A 33 -5.23 5.03 2.29
CA LYS A 33 -5.95 5.04 3.56
C LYS A 33 -5.33 4.08 4.58
N ALA A 34 -5.33 4.46 5.85
CA ALA A 34 -4.87 3.59 6.91
C ALA A 34 -5.70 2.29 6.98
N VAL A 35 -5.03 1.14 7.08
CA VAL A 35 -5.68 -0.16 7.30
C VAL A 35 -4.94 -0.97 8.36
N ARG A 36 -5.67 -1.81 9.09
CA ARG A 36 -5.08 -2.79 10.01
C ARG A 36 -5.03 -4.16 9.35
N VAL A 37 -3.94 -4.87 9.54
CA VAL A 37 -3.76 -6.22 9.01
C VAL A 37 -3.55 -7.19 10.17
N LEU A 38 -4.37 -8.24 10.20
CA LEU A 38 -4.13 -9.45 10.97
C LEU A 38 -3.52 -10.50 10.04
N LEU A 39 -2.24 -10.78 10.21
CA LEU A 39 -1.52 -11.83 9.52
C LEU A 39 -1.45 -13.08 10.39
N ILE A 40 -1.97 -14.18 9.86
CA ILE A 40 -2.01 -15.49 10.52
C ILE A 40 -1.08 -16.43 9.77
N VAL A 41 0.06 -16.76 10.39
CA VAL A 41 1.07 -17.65 9.81
C VAL A 41 0.93 -19.04 10.41
N SER A 42 0.65 -20.03 9.57
CA SER A 42 0.55 -21.43 9.99
C SER A 42 1.93 -22.07 10.14
N GLN A 43 2.06 -23.06 11.03
CA GLN A 43 3.32 -23.79 11.25
C GLN A 43 3.92 -24.42 9.98
N ASN A 44 3.05 -24.78 9.03
CA ASN A 44 3.46 -25.36 7.75
C ASN A 44 3.80 -24.31 6.68
N SER A 45 3.67 -23.01 6.98
CA SER A 45 4.03 -21.93 6.06
C SER A 45 5.55 -21.87 5.87
N PRO A 46 6.05 -21.56 4.64
CA PRO A 46 7.47 -21.28 4.43
C PRO A 46 7.95 -20.04 5.21
N TYR A 47 7.02 -19.19 5.67
CA TYR A 47 7.31 -17.99 6.46
C TYR A 47 7.21 -18.20 7.98
N TRP A 48 7.02 -19.45 8.44
CA TRP A 48 6.81 -19.75 9.87
C TRP A 48 7.96 -19.23 10.74
N SER A 49 9.20 -19.55 10.40
CA SER A 49 10.38 -19.16 11.18
C SER A 49 10.54 -17.64 11.20
N GLN A 50 10.46 -16.99 10.04
CA GLN A 50 10.60 -15.54 9.88
C GLN A 50 9.50 -14.79 10.63
N SER A 51 8.26 -15.30 10.61
CA SER A 51 7.13 -14.65 11.30
C SER A 51 7.39 -14.41 12.78
N TRP A 52 8.19 -15.27 13.43
CA TRP A 52 8.57 -15.11 14.83
C TRP A 52 9.93 -14.44 15.03
N LEU A 53 10.95 -14.88 14.29
CA LEU A 53 12.35 -14.49 14.51
C LEU A 53 12.71 -13.15 13.84
N SER A 54 12.11 -12.84 12.71
CA SER A 54 12.38 -11.65 11.89
C SER A 54 11.11 -11.18 11.18
N THR A 55 10.17 -10.67 11.97
CA THR A 55 8.79 -10.39 11.52
C THR A 55 8.75 -9.36 10.39
N GLU A 56 9.67 -8.42 10.40
CA GLU A 56 9.86 -7.38 9.41
C GLU A 56 10.09 -7.97 8.00
N ASP A 57 10.78 -9.12 7.90
CA ASP A 57 11.03 -9.80 6.62
C ASP A 57 9.75 -10.38 5.99
N VAL A 58 8.68 -10.54 6.78
CA VAL A 58 7.40 -11.09 6.32
C VAL A 58 6.51 -9.98 5.75
N PHE A 59 6.73 -8.72 6.12
CA PHE A 59 5.91 -7.60 5.66
C PHE A 59 5.92 -7.37 4.15
N PRO A 60 7.06 -7.44 3.42
CA PRO A 60 7.06 -7.30 1.97
C PRO A 60 6.18 -8.35 1.27
N VAL A 61 6.15 -9.57 1.80
CA VAL A 61 5.32 -10.66 1.27
C VAL A 61 3.85 -10.37 1.50
N ALA A 62 3.48 -9.95 2.71
CA ALA A 62 2.11 -9.58 3.03
C ALA A 62 1.64 -8.40 2.17
N LEU A 63 2.43 -7.33 2.07
CA LEU A 63 2.13 -6.17 1.23
C LEU A 63 1.95 -6.54 -0.23
N LYS A 64 2.81 -7.41 -0.77
CA LYS A 64 2.68 -7.90 -2.14
C LYS A 64 1.33 -8.59 -2.35
N ALA A 65 0.92 -9.47 -1.44
CA ALA A 65 -0.36 -10.16 -1.55
C ALA A 65 -1.56 -9.21 -1.46
N ILE A 66 -1.54 -8.24 -0.53
CA ILE A 66 -2.59 -7.24 -0.37
C ILE A 66 -2.71 -6.37 -1.64
N ARG A 67 -1.58 -5.94 -2.22
CA ARG A 67 -1.55 -5.19 -3.48
C ARG A 67 -2.10 -6.01 -4.65
N GLN A 68 -1.73 -7.29 -4.74
CA GLN A 68 -2.22 -8.19 -5.78
C GLN A 68 -3.74 -8.42 -5.68
N ALA A 69 -4.28 -8.48 -4.47
CA ALA A 69 -5.71 -8.53 -4.21
C ALA A 69 -6.44 -7.19 -4.45
N GLY A 70 -5.71 -6.09 -4.68
CA GLY A 70 -6.29 -4.75 -4.90
C GLY A 70 -6.89 -4.12 -3.64
N LEU A 71 -6.50 -4.59 -2.45
CA LEU A 71 -7.04 -4.12 -1.16
C LEU A 71 -6.36 -2.83 -0.66
N ILE A 72 -5.23 -2.45 -1.27
CA ILE A 72 -4.51 -1.20 -1.03
C ILE A 72 -4.11 -0.56 -2.38
N GLY A 73 -3.87 0.74 -2.36
CA GLY A 73 -3.45 1.55 -3.49
C GLY A 73 -2.15 1.07 -4.12
N LYS A 74 -2.03 1.29 -5.43
CA LYS A 74 -0.87 0.89 -6.24
C LYS A 74 0.21 1.98 -6.35
N GLY A 75 -0.04 3.17 -5.80
CA GLY A 75 0.76 4.38 -6.06
C GLY A 75 2.02 4.51 -5.21
N GLU A 76 1.98 4.10 -3.94
CA GLU A 76 3.13 4.26 -3.05
C GLU A 76 4.03 3.02 -3.05
N THR A 77 5.29 3.22 -3.43
CA THR A 77 6.34 2.19 -3.42
C THR A 77 6.61 1.71 -1.99
N GLU A 78 6.64 2.65 -1.03
CA GLU A 78 6.83 2.40 0.40
C GLU A 78 5.61 2.87 1.18
N LEU A 79 5.02 1.96 1.95
CA LEU A 79 3.92 2.28 2.86
C LEU A 79 4.46 2.22 4.29
N PRO A 80 4.21 3.22 5.14
CA PRO A 80 4.67 3.15 6.52
C PRO A 80 3.93 2.03 7.24
N LEU A 81 4.70 1.13 7.84
CA LEU A 81 4.18 -0.01 8.59
C LEU A 81 4.44 0.19 10.07
N ARG A 82 3.46 -0.18 10.89
CA ARG A 82 3.60 -0.18 12.34
C ARG A 82 3.17 -1.53 12.89
N LEU A 83 4.13 -2.31 13.36
CA LEU A 83 3.84 -3.53 14.13
C LEU A 83 3.18 -3.13 15.46
N LEU A 84 2.02 -3.71 15.75
CA LEU A 84 1.29 -3.49 17.00
C LEU A 84 1.43 -4.67 17.95
N VAL A 85 1.26 -5.88 17.43
CA VAL A 85 1.24 -7.09 18.23
C VAL A 85 1.88 -8.23 17.46
N LYS A 86 2.62 -9.08 18.18
CA LYS A 86 3.09 -10.37 17.70
C LYS A 86 2.88 -11.41 18.80
N GLN A 87 2.16 -12.49 18.49
CA GLN A 87 1.88 -13.57 19.43
C GLN A 87 2.11 -14.93 18.78
N LYS A 88 2.84 -15.80 19.48
CA LYS A 88 3.09 -17.18 19.05
C LYS A 88 2.21 -18.15 19.81
N TRP A 89 1.52 -18.99 19.06
CA TRP A 89 0.74 -20.12 19.51
C TRP A 89 1.40 -21.41 19.00
N PRO A 90 1.05 -22.60 19.53
CA PRO A 90 1.68 -23.86 19.12
C PRO A 90 1.67 -24.09 17.59
N LEU A 91 0.58 -23.72 16.91
CA LEU A 91 0.39 -23.98 15.49
C LEU A 91 0.30 -22.71 14.63
N ARG A 92 0.29 -21.52 15.23
CA ARG A 92 0.04 -20.24 14.55
C ARG A 92 0.92 -19.13 15.13
N VAL A 93 1.38 -18.22 14.28
CA VAL A 93 1.87 -16.90 14.70
C VAL A 93 0.86 -15.88 14.22
N LEU A 94 0.40 -15.04 15.15
CA LEU A 94 -0.52 -13.94 14.90
C LEU A 94 0.27 -12.65 14.94
N ILE A 95 0.20 -11.87 13.87
CA ILE A 95 0.88 -10.59 13.74
C ILE A 95 -0.18 -9.55 13.39
N VAL A 96 -0.25 -8.47 14.17
CA VAL A 96 -1.11 -7.33 13.88
C VAL A 96 -0.22 -6.15 13.57
N PHE A 97 -0.41 -5.54 12.41
CA PHE A 97 0.29 -4.34 12.01
C PHE A 97 -0.63 -3.41 11.24
N ASP A 98 -0.37 -2.12 11.33
CA ASP A 98 -1.07 -1.11 10.56
C ASP A 98 -0.24 -0.70 9.33
N ILE A 99 -0.94 -0.38 8.25
CA ILE A 99 -0.41 0.24 7.04
C ILE A 99 -0.93 1.68 7.04
N SER A 100 -0.05 2.65 6.86
CA SER A 100 -0.40 4.08 6.77
C SER A 100 -1.11 4.66 8.01
N ASN A 101 -0.96 4.04 9.18
CA ASN A 101 -1.45 4.58 10.45
C ASN A 101 -0.32 5.19 11.29
N ASN A 102 -0.09 6.49 11.13
CA ASN A 102 0.96 7.20 11.86
C ASN A 102 0.51 7.70 13.24
N SER A 103 -0.80 7.70 13.51
CA SER A 103 -1.40 8.30 14.71
C SER A 103 -1.85 7.28 15.77
N TYR A 104 -1.54 5.98 15.61
CA TYR A 104 -1.89 4.97 16.61
C TYR A 104 -1.39 5.35 18.01
N ASN A 105 -2.30 5.38 18.98
CA ASN A 105 -2.03 5.53 20.40
C ASN A 105 -2.51 4.27 21.15
N ALA A 106 -1.58 3.56 21.79
CA ALA A 106 -1.88 2.33 22.52
C ALA A 106 -2.79 2.55 23.74
N GLU A 107 -2.70 3.70 24.39
CA GLU A 107 -3.53 4.04 25.56
C GLU A 107 -5.00 4.20 25.19
N LEU A 108 -5.26 4.69 23.97
CA LEU A 108 -6.62 4.92 23.46
C LEU A 108 -7.11 3.80 22.55
N GLY A 109 -6.26 2.84 22.18
CA GLY A 109 -6.59 1.81 21.18
C GLY A 109 -7.69 0.84 21.59
N HIS A 110 -8.07 0.81 22.87
CA HIS A 110 -9.23 0.06 23.35
C HIS A 110 -10.56 0.81 23.14
N LEU A 111 -10.51 2.11 22.86
CA LEU A 111 -11.67 2.96 22.65
C LEU A 111 -12.16 2.84 21.18
N PRO A 112 -13.47 2.62 20.93
CA PRO A 112 -14.00 2.44 19.59
C PRO A 112 -13.69 3.59 18.62
N GLU A 113 -13.64 4.82 19.11
CA GLU A 113 -13.44 6.04 18.32
C GLU A 113 -12.00 6.16 17.81
N HIS A 114 -11.06 5.55 18.53
CA HIS A 114 -9.62 5.59 18.25
C HIS A 114 -9.10 4.31 17.58
N ASN A 115 -9.98 3.34 17.36
CA ASN A 115 -9.65 2.02 16.83
C ASN A 115 -10.53 1.61 15.63
N ASN A 116 -11.00 2.60 14.87
CA ASN A 116 -11.96 2.37 13.78
C ASN A 116 -11.27 2.23 12.41
N LEU A 117 -10.24 1.39 12.32
CA LEU A 117 -9.58 1.08 11.05
C LEU A 117 -10.23 -0.12 10.36
N PRO A 118 -10.34 -0.12 9.02
CA PRO A 118 -10.70 -1.34 8.29
C PRO A 118 -9.65 -2.43 8.56
N VAL A 119 -10.12 -3.64 8.83
CA VAL A 119 -9.26 -4.79 9.15
C VAL A 119 -9.21 -5.75 7.96
N LEU A 120 -8.00 -6.08 7.53
CA LEU A 120 -7.71 -7.13 6.56
C LEU A 120 -7.17 -8.35 7.30
N VAL A 121 -7.63 -9.55 6.92
CA VAL A 121 -7.13 -10.81 7.48
C VAL A 121 -6.41 -11.57 6.39
N ILE A 122 -5.19 -12.02 6.66
CA ILE A 122 -4.35 -12.72 5.69
C ILE A 122 -3.84 -14.00 6.31
N HIS A 123 -3.93 -15.10 5.56
CA HIS A 123 -3.44 -16.40 5.99
C HIS A 123 -2.25 -16.85 5.16
N PHE A 124 -1.14 -17.14 5.82
CA PHE A 124 0.01 -17.82 5.21
C PHE A 124 -0.02 -19.30 5.61
N SER A 125 -0.13 -20.19 4.62
CA SER A 125 -0.11 -21.65 4.79
C SER A 125 0.68 -22.31 3.65
N THR A 126 0.84 -23.64 3.66
CA THR A 126 1.47 -24.39 2.55
C THR A 126 0.84 -24.10 1.18
N LYS A 127 -0.43 -23.70 1.11
CA LYS A 127 -1.12 -23.38 -0.15
C LYS A 127 -0.87 -21.95 -0.66
N GLY A 128 0.04 -21.20 -0.03
CA GLY A 128 0.32 -19.81 -0.37
C GLY A 128 -0.44 -18.82 0.51
N VAL A 129 -0.64 -17.61 -0.01
CA VAL A 129 -1.39 -16.53 0.65
C VAL A 129 -2.86 -16.62 0.30
N LEU A 130 -3.72 -16.75 1.31
CA LEU A 130 -5.17 -16.60 1.16
C LEU A 130 -5.58 -15.24 1.75
N SER A 131 -6.18 -14.42 0.90
CA SER A 131 -6.76 -13.10 1.21
C SER A 131 -8.27 -13.17 1.21
#